data_AF-A0A1G2FHB3-F1
#
_entry.id   AF-A0A1G2FHB3-F1
#
_cell.length_a   1.000
_cell.length_b   1.000
_cell.length_c   1.000
_cell.angle_alpha   90.00
_cell.angle_beta   90.00
_cell.angle_gamma   90.00
#
_symmetry.space_group_name_H-M   'P 1'
#
loop_
_entity.id
_entity.type
_entity.pdbx_description
1 polymer ?
#
loop_
_entity_poly.entity_id
_entity_poly.type
_entity_poly.pdbx_seq_one_letter_code
_entity_poly.pdbx_strand_id
1 'polypeptide(L)'
;MGKHERQLIEEAEKIIEKILNSNPLTSNDKKNRWFFHALQVAKQIKKDFTNISSAKHLGNRYDNTGDMLIISNGEKIFIEIKMSDTKSGIGTRANINQDALTENYLFVGEVKSWSGFRKEKNHDKWVDDYLDKFSRSPQKILKISNLITQREEKARYLRNLKRNKKSKDILKNIQKRDREEKLEYLNYLSVQKQDAEMIKGFFILITLGIHTKEPLVDLIKEKNFFKEVQNLFIYYANYHKGKVIVRREDTGERVNKIISKYSDFKIVFPKGLTHCKIAGIRGSKSEPLLQIVLHWKNIAQGIKTPCLNIFDLTPNN
;
A
#
# COMPACT_ATOMS: atom_id res chain seq x y z
N MET A 1 9.09 5.68 0.89
CA MET A 1 9.94 6.62 0.14
C MET A 1 9.47 8.05 0.40
N GLY A 2 10.41 8.98 0.53
CA GLY A 2 10.12 10.41 0.67
C GLY A 2 9.68 11.05 -0.65
N LYS A 3 9.16 12.29 -0.60
CA LYS A 3 8.70 13.04 -1.80
C LYS A 3 9.81 13.19 -2.86
N HIS A 4 11.03 13.49 -2.44
CA HIS A 4 12.19 13.64 -3.35
C HIS A 4 12.63 12.31 -3.99
N GLU A 5 12.56 11.20 -3.26
CA GLU A 5 12.87 9.88 -3.81
C GLU A 5 11.86 9.46 -4.88
N ARG A 6 10.58 9.82 -4.70
CA ARG A 6 9.53 9.52 -5.68
C ARG A 6 9.75 10.24 -7.01
N GLN A 7 10.17 11.50 -6.96
CA GLN A 7 10.49 12.26 -8.18
C GLN A 7 11.65 11.62 -8.95
N LEU A 8 12.70 11.19 -8.26
CA LEU A 8 13.85 10.53 -8.89
C LEU A 8 13.48 9.18 -9.54
N ILE A 9 12.53 8.45 -8.96
CA ILE A 9 12.02 7.19 -9.54
C ILE A 9 11.18 7.48 -10.77
N GLU A 10 10.31 8.49 -10.73
CA GLU A 10 9.52 8.88 -11.90
C GLU A 10 10.41 9.32 -13.08
N GLU A 11 11.49 10.05 -12.80
CA GLU A 11 12.50 10.39 -13.80
C GLU A 11 13.18 9.12 -14.38
N ALA A 12 13.41 8.10 -13.56
CA ALA A 12 13.97 6.83 -14.02
C ALA A 12 13.00 6.04 -14.91
N GLU A 13 11.70 6.07 -14.63
CA GLU A 13 10.65 5.50 -15.48
C GLU A 13 10.63 6.18 -16.87
N LYS A 14 10.74 7.51 -16.91
CA LYS A 14 10.86 8.27 -18.18
C LYS A 14 12.14 7.95 -18.94
N ILE A 15 13.24 7.63 -18.25
CA ILE A 15 14.47 7.16 -18.89
C ILE A 15 14.24 5.80 -19.56
N ILE A 16 13.51 4.88 -18.91
CA ILE A 16 13.13 3.58 -19.51
C ILE A 16 12.28 3.81 -20.77
N GLU A 17 11.26 4.66 -20.69
CA GLU A 17 10.43 5.06 -21.85
C GLU A 17 11.28 5.53 -23.03
N LYS A 18 12.22 6.45 -22.79
CA LYS A 18 13.16 6.93 -23.83
C LYS A 18 13.94 5.78 -24.47
N ILE A 19 14.50 4.88 -23.66
CA ILE A 19 15.29 3.74 -24.15
C ILE A 19 14.43 2.78 -25.00
N LEU A 20 13.20 2.51 -24.57
CA LEU A 20 12.28 1.60 -25.27
C LEU A 20 11.83 2.21 -26.61
N ASN A 21 11.61 3.52 -26.67
CA ASN A 21 11.30 4.26 -27.91
C ASN A 21 12.54 4.60 -28.75
N SER A 22 13.73 4.17 -28.36
CA SER A 22 15.00 4.51 -29.03
C SER A 22 15.28 6.02 -29.12
N ASN A 23 14.74 6.80 -28.18
CA ASN A 23 15.02 8.23 -28.06
C ASN A 23 16.40 8.48 -27.42
N PRO A 24 17.11 9.55 -27.81
CA PRO A 24 18.41 9.87 -27.25
C PRO A 24 18.31 10.23 -25.76
N LEU A 25 19.32 9.79 -24.98
CA LEU A 25 19.46 10.12 -23.56
C LEU A 25 20.31 11.37 -23.37
N THR A 26 19.85 12.28 -22.52
CA THR A 26 20.55 13.52 -22.17
C THR A 26 21.62 13.28 -21.10
N SER A 27 22.51 14.26 -20.92
CA SER A 27 23.48 14.24 -19.81
C SER A 27 22.80 14.29 -18.43
N ASN A 28 21.61 14.87 -18.31
CA ASN A 28 20.86 14.90 -17.06
C ASN A 28 20.27 13.53 -16.72
N ASP A 29 19.76 12.81 -17.73
CA ASP A 29 19.25 11.44 -17.57
C ASP A 29 20.32 10.52 -16.94
N LYS A 30 21.57 10.64 -17.41
CA LYS A 30 22.72 9.87 -16.92
C LYS A 30 23.12 10.20 -15.47
N LYS A 31 22.71 11.35 -14.94
CA LYS A 31 22.98 11.76 -13.55
C LYS A 31 21.92 11.27 -12.56
N ASN A 32 20.80 10.72 -13.04
CA ASN A 32 19.76 10.20 -12.16
C ASN A 32 20.31 9.04 -11.31
N ARG A 33 20.02 9.05 -10.00
CA ARG A 33 20.51 8.04 -9.04
C ARG A 33 20.16 6.60 -9.45
N TRP A 34 19.03 6.40 -10.11
CA TRP A 34 18.49 5.11 -10.54
C TRP A 34 18.80 4.80 -12.01
N PHE A 35 19.69 5.55 -12.66
CA PHE A 35 20.01 5.38 -14.07
C PHE A 35 20.45 3.94 -14.43
N PHE A 36 21.32 3.33 -13.63
CA PHE A 36 21.74 1.94 -13.86
C PHE A 36 20.60 0.94 -13.71
N HIS A 37 19.66 1.18 -12.79
CA HIS A 37 18.46 0.37 -12.65
C HIS A 37 17.57 0.49 -13.89
N ALA A 38 17.32 1.72 -14.35
CA ALA A 38 16.57 2.00 -15.57
C ALA A 38 17.16 1.27 -16.79
N LEU A 39 18.49 1.28 -16.96
CA LEU A 39 19.16 0.55 -18.04
C LEU A 39 18.89 -0.95 -17.98
N GLN A 40 19.02 -1.58 -16.80
CA GLN A 40 18.80 -3.02 -16.68
C GLN A 40 17.33 -3.40 -16.88
N VAL A 41 16.40 -2.59 -16.38
CA VAL A 41 14.96 -2.82 -16.59
C VAL A 41 14.62 -2.72 -18.07
N ALA A 42 15.05 -1.66 -18.76
CA ALA A 42 14.80 -1.49 -20.19
C ALA A 42 15.40 -2.64 -21.02
N LYS A 43 16.61 -3.09 -20.67
CA LYS A 43 17.25 -4.25 -21.30
C LYS A 43 16.43 -5.53 -21.10
N GLN A 44 15.94 -5.77 -19.88
CA GLN A 44 15.13 -6.94 -19.59
C GLN A 44 13.78 -6.89 -20.32
N ILE A 45 13.10 -5.74 -20.34
CA ILE A 45 11.84 -5.55 -21.09
C ILE A 45 12.02 -5.87 -22.58
N LYS A 46 13.10 -5.37 -23.22
CA LYS A 46 13.40 -5.67 -24.63
C LYS A 46 13.72 -7.15 -24.90
N LYS A 47 14.17 -7.88 -23.88
CA LYS A 47 14.38 -9.34 -23.97
C LYS A 47 13.05 -10.09 -23.84
N ASP A 48 12.20 -9.62 -22.95
CA ASP A 48 10.93 -10.27 -22.59
C ASP A 48 9.83 -10.01 -23.62
N PHE A 49 9.88 -8.87 -24.31
CA PHE A 49 8.92 -8.47 -25.34
C PHE A 49 9.64 -8.03 -26.62
N THR A 50 9.30 -8.68 -27.73
CA THR A 50 9.85 -8.37 -29.07
C THR A 50 8.97 -7.34 -29.79
N ASN A 51 9.52 -6.66 -30.81
CA ASN A 51 8.78 -5.72 -31.67
C ASN A 51 7.97 -4.67 -30.89
N ILE A 52 8.59 -4.03 -29.89
CA ILE A 52 7.97 -2.92 -29.16
C ILE A 52 7.83 -1.74 -30.12
N SER A 53 6.60 -1.38 -30.49
CA SER A 53 6.30 -0.28 -31.41
C SER A 53 6.23 1.07 -30.70
N SER A 54 5.83 1.07 -29.42
CA SER A 54 5.82 2.27 -28.58
C SER A 54 5.85 1.92 -27.10
N ALA A 55 6.39 2.85 -26.31
CA ALA A 55 6.31 2.88 -24.86
C ALA A 55 5.82 4.26 -24.40
N LYS A 56 5.02 4.30 -23.35
CA LYS A 56 4.49 5.52 -22.76
C LYS A 56 4.55 5.45 -21.25
N HIS A 57 5.10 6.49 -20.62
CA HIS A 57 4.96 6.68 -19.17
C HIS A 57 3.53 7.15 -18.85
N LEU A 58 2.85 6.45 -17.94
CA LEU A 58 1.47 6.76 -17.56
C LEU A 58 1.40 7.79 -16.41
N GLY A 59 2.51 8.03 -15.72
CA GLY A 59 2.57 8.97 -14.61
C GLY A 59 2.09 8.38 -13.28
N ASN A 60 2.35 9.12 -12.20
CA ASN A 60 2.06 8.73 -10.82
C ASN A 60 0.57 8.84 -10.42
N ARG A 61 -0.36 8.86 -11.38
CA ARG A 61 -1.79 8.92 -11.06
C ARG A 61 -2.27 7.53 -10.69
N TYR A 62 -2.88 7.42 -9.52
CA TYR A 62 -3.28 6.15 -8.94
C TYR A 62 -4.53 5.51 -9.58
N ASP A 63 -5.02 6.08 -10.68
CA ASP A 63 -6.08 5.55 -11.54
C ASP A 63 -5.52 4.72 -12.70
N ASN A 64 -4.22 4.78 -12.97
CA ASN A 64 -3.57 4.02 -14.03
C ASN A 64 -3.10 2.63 -13.56
N THR A 65 -3.19 1.64 -14.45
CA THR A 65 -2.61 0.31 -14.24
C THR A 65 -1.12 0.36 -14.56
N GLY A 66 -0.26 0.28 -13.53
CA GLY A 66 1.19 0.33 -13.67
C GLY A 66 1.75 1.72 -14.00
N ASP A 67 3.08 1.82 -14.02
CA ASP A 67 3.82 3.06 -14.29
C ASP A 67 3.96 3.34 -15.80
N MET A 68 3.93 2.29 -16.63
CA MET A 68 4.16 2.35 -18.07
C MET A 68 3.19 1.48 -18.86
N LEU A 69 2.90 1.90 -20.09
CA LEU A 69 2.23 1.11 -21.12
C LEU A 69 3.21 0.90 -22.28
N ILE A 70 3.37 -0.34 -22.74
CA ILE A 70 4.06 -0.65 -23.99
C ILE A 70 3.09 -1.29 -24.97
N ILE A 71 3.32 -1.06 -26.25
CA ILE A 71 2.68 -1.78 -27.35
C ILE A 71 3.72 -2.70 -27.96
N SER A 72 3.50 -4.01 -27.88
CA SER A 72 4.41 -5.04 -28.41
C SER A 72 3.58 -6.05 -29.21
N ASN A 73 3.99 -6.31 -30.46
CA ASN A 73 3.24 -7.19 -31.37
C ASN A 73 1.74 -6.84 -31.51
N GLY A 74 1.38 -5.56 -31.35
CA GLY A 74 -0.01 -5.08 -31.40
C GLY A 74 -0.78 -5.20 -30.07
N GLU A 75 -0.19 -5.78 -29.03
CA GLU A 75 -0.81 -5.95 -27.72
C GLU A 75 -0.42 -4.85 -26.74
N LYS A 76 -1.39 -4.48 -25.87
CA LYS A 76 -1.17 -3.54 -24.76
C LYS A 76 -0.64 -4.30 -23.55
N ILE A 77 0.52 -3.89 -23.05
CA ILE A 77 1.19 -4.48 -21.90
C ILE A 77 1.49 -3.40 -20.88
N PHE A 78 1.00 -3.59 -19.65
CA PHE A 78 1.22 -2.68 -18.54
C PHE A 78 2.43 -3.12 -17.73
N ILE A 79 3.22 -2.16 -17.29
CA ILE A 79 4.48 -2.39 -16.57
C ILE A 79 4.51 -1.53 -15.31
N GLU A 80 4.70 -2.19 -14.17
CA GLU A 80 5.01 -1.56 -12.88
C GLU A 80 6.51 -1.76 -12.58
N ILE A 81 7.18 -0.73 -12.09
CA ILE A 81 8.63 -0.75 -11.84
C ILE A 81 8.91 -0.47 -10.38
N LYS A 82 9.59 -1.41 -9.72
CA LYS A 82 9.99 -1.29 -8.31
C LYS A 82 11.50 -1.31 -8.20
N MET A 83 12.08 -0.20 -7.80
CA MET A 83 13.52 -0.05 -7.64
C MET A 83 13.93 -0.01 -6.17
N SER A 84 15.00 -0.72 -5.82
CA SER A 84 15.59 -0.68 -4.48
C SER A 84 17.12 -0.67 -4.55
N ASP A 85 17.74 0.07 -3.63
CA ASP A 85 19.17 0.04 -3.33
C ASP A 85 19.56 -1.13 -2.40
N THR A 86 18.60 -1.97 -2.04
CA THR A 86 18.80 -3.17 -1.23
C THR A 86 18.48 -4.44 -2.01
N LYS A 87 18.96 -5.59 -1.50
CA LYS A 87 18.81 -6.91 -2.14
C LYS A 87 17.34 -7.36 -2.27
N SER A 88 16.47 -6.95 -1.35
CA SER A 88 15.15 -7.55 -1.17
C SER A 88 14.10 -6.51 -0.75
N GLY A 89 14.01 -5.40 -1.48
CA GLY A 89 12.98 -4.39 -1.25
C GLY A 89 11.58 -4.88 -1.65
N ILE A 90 10.97 -5.76 -0.84
CA ILE A 90 9.55 -6.11 -0.93
C ILE A 90 8.86 -5.27 0.16
N GLY A 91 8.65 -3.99 -0.12
CA GLY A 91 7.99 -3.08 0.81
C GLY A 91 6.52 -3.46 1.08
N THR A 92 5.77 -2.59 1.75
CA THR A 92 4.30 -2.70 1.80
C THR A 92 3.72 -2.82 0.38
N ARG A 93 2.83 -3.78 0.13
CA ARG A 93 2.14 -3.93 -1.16
C ARG A 93 1.32 -2.68 -1.47
N ALA A 94 0.56 -2.21 -0.48
CA ALA A 94 -0.26 -1.02 -0.58
C ALA A 94 -0.42 -0.32 0.77
N ASN A 95 -0.68 0.98 0.73
CA ASN A 95 -1.11 1.77 1.88
C ASN A 95 -2.45 2.41 1.52
N ILE A 96 -3.56 1.89 2.03
CA ILE A 96 -4.91 2.27 1.59
C ILE A 96 -5.69 3.01 2.67
N ASN A 97 -6.88 3.49 2.30
CA ASN A 97 -7.81 4.16 3.22
C ASN A 97 -8.08 3.28 4.45
N GLN A 98 -8.19 3.91 5.62
CA GLN A 98 -8.46 3.24 6.90
C GLN A 98 -9.78 2.43 6.91
N ASP A 99 -10.74 2.84 6.09
CA ASP A 99 -12.11 2.30 6.04
C ASP A 99 -12.29 1.28 4.91
N ALA A 100 -11.22 0.95 4.19
CA ALA A 100 -11.33 0.11 2.99
C ALA A 100 -11.80 -1.32 3.27
N LEU A 101 -11.74 -1.83 4.50
CA LEU A 101 -12.34 -3.14 4.81
C LEU A 101 -13.88 -3.11 4.76
N THR A 102 -14.51 -1.97 5.02
CA THR A 102 -15.97 -1.84 5.12
C THR A 102 -16.58 -1.05 3.97
N GLU A 103 -15.82 -0.13 3.37
CA GLU A 103 -16.27 0.65 2.20
C GLU A 103 -16.28 -0.15 0.90
N ASN A 104 -15.62 -1.32 0.86
CA ASN A 104 -15.53 -2.18 -0.34
C ASN A 104 -16.42 -3.42 -0.25
N TYR A 105 -17.51 -3.36 0.53
CA TYR A 105 -18.53 -4.43 0.58
C TYR A 105 -17.99 -5.83 0.93
N LEU A 106 -16.88 -5.92 1.66
CA LEU A 106 -16.28 -7.21 2.07
C LEU A 106 -17.13 -7.97 3.10
N PHE A 107 -18.13 -7.28 3.66
CA PHE A 107 -19.09 -7.80 4.61
C PHE A 107 -20.51 -7.53 4.10
N VAL A 108 -21.42 -8.42 4.46
CA VAL A 108 -22.84 -8.31 4.12
C VAL A 108 -23.53 -7.33 5.07
N GLY A 109 -24.24 -6.36 4.50
CA GLY A 109 -25.00 -5.35 5.26
C GLY A 109 -24.17 -4.12 5.64
N GLU A 110 -24.73 -3.28 6.49
CA GLU A 110 -24.07 -2.06 6.97
C GLU A 110 -23.11 -2.39 8.11
N VAL A 111 -21.81 -2.39 7.82
CA VAL A 111 -20.75 -2.60 8.82
C VAL A 111 -20.05 -1.27 9.11
N LYS A 112 -19.89 -0.96 10.39
CA LYS A 112 -19.25 0.29 10.83
C LYS A 112 -17.82 0.35 10.33
N SER A 113 -17.46 1.48 9.73
CA SER A 113 -16.08 1.78 9.33
C SER A 113 -15.17 2.03 10.54
N TRP A 114 -13.86 2.01 10.34
CA TRP A 114 -12.89 2.29 11.41
C TRP A 114 -13.01 3.74 11.89
N SER A 115 -13.18 4.67 10.96
CA SER A 115 -13.46 6.08 11.26
C SER A 115 -14.76 6.24 12.05
N GLY A 116 -15.83 5.54 11.67
CA GLY A 116 -17.10 5.53 12.38
C GLY A 116 -16.97 4.98 13.80
N PHE A 117 -16.32 3.82 13.94
CA PHE A 117 -16.07 3.17 15.22
C PHE A 117 -15.28 4.06 16.20
N ARG A 118 -14.24 4.76 15.71
CA ARG A 118 -13.45 5.70 16.53
C ARG A 118 -14.23 6.96 16.90
N LYS A 119 -15.08 7.44 16.00
CA LYS A 119 -15.93 8.62 16.26
C LYS A 119 -16.90 8.33 17.42
N GLU A 120 -17.56 7.17 17.42
CA GLU A 120 -18.44 6.75 18.53
C GLU A 120 -17.70 6.71 19.88
N LYS A 121 -16.42 6.34 19.86
CA LYS A 121 -15.57 6.29 21.06
C LYS A 121 -14.96 7.63 21.49
N ASN A 122 -15.25 8.71 20.78
CA ASN A 122 -14.63 10.03 21.00
C ASN A 122 -13.10 9.95 21.08
N HIS A 123 -12.48 9.10 20.26
CA HIS A 123 -11.03 8.83 20.30
C HIS A 123 -10.21 10.12 20.22
N ASP A 124 -10.50 10.92 19.20
CA ASP A 124 -9.80 12.16 18.90
C ASP A 124 -9.85 13.17 20.06
N LYS A 125 -11.02 13.36 20.66
CA LYS A 125 -11.20 14.21 21.83
C LYS A 125 -10.37 13.71 23.01
N TRP A 126 -10.40 12.41 23.28
CA TRP A 126 -9.59 11.85 24.36
C TRP A 126 -8.09 12.03 24.12
N VAL A 127 -7.63 11.88 22.87
CA VAL A 127 -6.23 12.12 22.52
C VAL A 127 -5.86 13.57 22.80
N ASP A 128 -6.70 14.53 22.42
CA ASP A 128 -6.49 15.95 22.70
C ASP A 128 -6.40 16.21 24.22
N ASP A 129 -7.39 15.73 24.99
CA ASP A 129 -7.41 15.85 26.44
C ASP A 129 -6.16 15.22 27.10
N TYR A 130 -5.65 14.12 26.54
CA TYR A 130 -4.48 13.42 27.06
C TYR A 130 -3.17 14.13 26.71
N LEU A 131 -3.06 14.71 25.51
CA LEU A 131 -1.94 15.55 25.09
C LEU A 131 -1.87 16.83 25.93
N ASP A 132 -3.02 17.42 26.27
CA ASP A 132 -3.12 18.66 27.06
C ASP A 132 -2.68 18.50 28.52
N LYS A 133 -2.54 17.26 29.01
CA LYS A 133 -1.86 16.99 30.28
C LYS A 133 -0.40 17.47 30.27
N PHE A 134 0.20 17.66 29.09
CA PHE A 134 1.52 18.28 28.95
C PHE A 134 1.43 19.81 28.85
N SER A 135 1.45 20.47 30.00
CA SER A 135 1.32 21.93 30.12
C SER A 135 2.46 22.75 29.51
N ARG A 136 3.60 22.14 29.16
CA ARG A 136 4.79 22.84 28.63
C ARG A 136 4.85 22.86 27.09
N SER A 137 3.70 22.76 26.43
CA SER A 137 3.63 22.84 24.96
C SER A 137 3.95 24.27 24.49
N PRO A 138 4.81 24.45 23.45
CA PRO A 138 5.15 25.78 22.94
C PRO A 138 3.92 26.58 22.50
N GLN A 139 3.91 27.89 22.79
CA GLN A 139 2.80 28.79 22.41
C GLN A 139 2.49 28.78 20.90
N LYS A 140 3.52 28.62 20.06
CA LYS A 140 3.33 28.48 18.60
C LYS A 140 2.44 27.29 18.20
N ILE A 141 2.47 26.20 18.98
CA ILE A 141 1.62 25.03 18.76
C ILE A 141 0.20 25.33 19.26
N LEU A 142 0.07 25.93 20.45
CA LEU A 142 -1.22 26.27 21.06
C LEU A 142 -2.04 27.27 20.23
N LYS A 143 -1.37 28.13 19.45
CA LYS A 143 -2.01 29.11 18.54
C LYS A 143 -2.48 28.53 17.20
N ILE A 144 -2.22 27.26 16.91
CA ILE A 144 -2.71 26.62 15.68
C ILE A 144 -4.22 26.47 15.77
N SER A 145 -4.96 27.07 14.82
CA SER A 145 -6.43 27.07 14.78
C SER A 145 -7.01 25.72 14.35
N ASN A 146 -6.34 25.02 13.43
CA ASN A 146 -6.77 23.70 12.99
C ASN A 146 -6.43 22.65 14.06
N LEU A 147 -7.45 22.09 14.72
CA LEU A 147 -7.29 21.12 15.81
C LEU A 147 -6.52 19.86 15.40
N ILE A 148 -6.71 19.36 14.17
CA ILE A 148 -5.97 18.19 13.68
C ILE A 148 -4.48 18.51 13.58
N THR A 149 -4.13 19.63 12.96
CA THR A 149 -2.74 20.08 12.86
C THR A 149 -2.14 20.36 14.24
N GLN A 150 -2.92 20.97 15.15
CA GLN A 150 -2.48 21.23 16.51
C GLN A 150 -2.16 19.92 17.26
N ARG A 151 -3.04 18.92 17.20
CA ARG A 151 -2.84 17.59 17.78
C ARG A 151 -1.58 16.94 17.24
N GLU A 152 -1.38 16.99 15.92
CA GLU A 152 -0.17 16.47 15.28
C GLU A 152 1.11 17.14 15.82
N GLU A 153 1.13 18.46 15.89
CA GLU A 153 2.29 19.22 16.34
C GLU A 153 2.57 18.99 17.84
N LYS A 154 1.54 18.92 18.69
CA LYS A 154 1.69 18.53 20.11
C LYS A 154 2.37 17.16 20.23
N ALA A 155 1.90 16.17 19.48
CA ALA A 155 2.47 14.83 19.50
C ALA A 155 3.92 14.77 18.98
N ARG A 156 4.24 15.48 17.88
CA ARG A 156 5.61 15.60 17.35
C ARG A 156 6.53 16.21 18.39
N TYR A 157 6.09 17.29 19.02
CA TYR A 157 6.84 17.95 20.07
C TYR A 157 7.14 16.99 21.23
N LEU A 158 6.13 16.29 21.75
CA LEU A 158 6.31 15.28 22.78
C LEU A 158 7.31 14.18 22.38
N ARG A 159 7.17 13.62 21.17
CA ARG A 159 8.07 12.58 20.65
C ARG A 159 9.54 13.05 20.59
N ASN A 160 9.77 14.32 20.29
CA ASN A 160 11.11 14.90 20.21
C ASN A 160 11.75 15.12 21.60
N LEU A 161 10.96 15.14 22.69
CA LEU A 161 11.46 15.21 24.06
C LEU A 161 11.94 13.83 24.58
N LYS A 162 12.94 13.24 23.91
CA LYS A 162 13.41 11.85 24.12
C LYS A 162 13.74 11.45 25.58
N ARG A 163 14.04 12.40 26.46
CA ARG A 163 14.40 12.16 27.88
C ARG A 163 13.29 12.53 28.88
N ASN A 164 12.15 13.06 28.42
CA ASN A 164 11.07 13.47 29.30
C ASN A 164 10.13 12.29 29.63
N LYS A 165 10.07 11.88 30.91
CA LYS A 165 9.24 10.75 31.37
C LYS A 165 7.75 10.99 31.11
N LYS A 166 7.24 12.17 31.48
CA LYS A 166 5.82 12.54 31.30
C LYS A 166 5.40 12.49 29.83
N SER A 167 6.24 12.98 28.92
CA SER A 167 6.01 12.89 27.47
C SER A 167 5.89 11.43 27.00
N LYS A 168 6.82 10.57 27.41
CA LYS A 168 6.79 9.14 27.07
C LYS A 168 5.53 8.45 27.60
N ASP A 169 5.15 8.74 28.84
CA ASP A 169 3.97 8.16 29.46
C ASP A 169 2.69 8.58 28.71
N ILE A 170 2.60 9.86 28.32
CA ILE A 170 1.51 10.37 27.49
C ILE A 170 1.37 9.59 26.18
N LEU A 171 2.46 9.50 25.41
CA LEU A 171 2.44 8.81 24.12
C LEU A 171 2.20 7.29 24.27
N LYS A 172 2.74 6.67 25.33
CA LYS A 172 2.54 5.24 25.61
C LYS A 172 1.08 4.93 25.92
N ASN A 173 0.40 5.78 26.68
CA ASN A 173 -1.01 5.57 27.01
C ASN A 173 -1.91 5.81 25.80
N ILE A 174 -1.59 6.78 24.94
CA ILE A 174 -2.28 6.96 23.65
C ILE A 174 -2.11 5.71 22.77
N GLN A 175 -0.88 5.20 22.64
CA GLN A 175 -0.62 3.99 21.89
C GLN A 175 -1.32 2.75 22.49
N LYS A 176 -1.40 2.65 23.82
CA LYS A 176 -2.10 1.55 24.50
C LYS A 176 -3.59 1.57 24.17
N ARG A 177 -4.24 2.73 24.32
CA ARG A 177 -5.66 2.89 23.99
C ARG A 177 -5.93 2.61 22.51
N ASP A 178 -5.09 3.13 21.60
CA ASP A 178 -5.17 2.83 20.17
C ASP A 178 -5.12 1.32 19.89
N ARG A 179 -4.20 0.60 20.55
CA ARG A 179 -4.10 -0.85 20.41
C ARG A 179 -5.37 -1.55 20.89
N GLU A 180 -5.91 -1.16 22.05
CA GLU A 180 -7.14 -1.72 22.61
C GLU A 180 -8.32 -1.51 21.65
N GLU A 181 -8.52 -0.28 21.15
CA GLU A 181 -9.60 0.02 20.22
C GLU A 181 -9.48 -0.73 18.89
N LYS A 182 -8.26 -0.93 18.37
CA LYS A 182 -8.04 -1.77 17.18
C LYS A 182 -8.43 -3.23 17.41
N LEU A 183 -8.07 -3.78 18.57
CA LEU A 183 -8.44 -5.16 18.93
C LEU A 183 -9.96 -5.30 19.04
N GLU A 184 -10.61 -4.35 19.70
CA GLU A 184 -12.07 -4.31 19.80
C GLU A 184 -12.74 -4.22 18.42
N TYR A 185 -12.22 -3.37 17.54
CA TYR A 185 -12.76 -3.24 16.18
C TYR A 185 -12.57 -4.51 15.34
N LEU A 186 -11.40 -5.15 15.40
CA LEU A 186 -11.18 -6.42 14.70
C LEU A 186 -12.05 -7.56 15.25
N ASN A 187 -12.31 -7.56 16.56
CA ASN A 187 -13.28 -8.49 17.17
C ASN A 187 -14.72 -8.18 16.73
N TYR A 188 -15.08 -6.89 16.58
CA TYR A 188 -16.36 -6.50 16.02
C TYR A 188 -16.53 -6.99 14.57
N LEU A 189 -15.48 -6.85 13.74
CA LEU A 189 -15.50 -7.32 12.35
C LEU A 189 -15.53 -8.86 12.25
N SER A 190 -14.92 -9.59 13.19
CA SER A 190 -14.79 -11.05 13.09
C SER A 190 -16.10 -11.81 13.20
N VAL A 191 -17.14 -11.19 13.77
CA VAL A 191 -18.48 -11.77 13.89
C VAL A 191 -19.43 -11.31 12.77
N GLN A 192 -18.99 -10.40 11.90
CA GLN A 192 -19.81 -9.95 10.78
C GLN A 192 -19.86 -11.01 9.68
N LYS A 193 -21.01 -11.08 8.98
CA LYS A 193 -21.15 -11.95 7.81
C LYS A 193 -20.28 -11.42 6.68
N GLN A 194 -19.41 -12.27 6.14
CA GLN A 194 -18.47 -11.92 5.06
C GLN A 194 -19.06 -12.21 3.68
N ASP A 195 -18.63 -11.43 2.67
CA ASP A 195 -18.93 -11.67 1.26
C ASP A 195 -17.67 -12.20 0.56
N ALA A 196 -17.65 -13.50 0.27
CA ALA A 196 -16.50 -14.20 -0.30
C ALA A 196 -16.09 -13.67 -1.69
N GLU A 197 -17.06 -13.31 -2.54
CA GLU A 197 -16.78 -12.82 -3.88
C GLU A 197 -16.18 -11.41 -3.84
N MET A 198 -16.69 -10.55 -2.95
CA MET A 198 -16.09 -9.22 -2.73
C MET A 198 -14.69 -9.34 -2.12
N ILE A 199 -14.46 -10.26 -1.18
CA ILE A 199 -13.12 -10.50 -0.61
C ILE A 199 -12.14 -10.99 -1.68
N LYS A 200 -12.59 -11.89 -2.56
CA LYS A 200 -11.80 -12.34 -3.71
C LYS A 200 -11.48 -11.17 -4.64
N GLY A 201 -12.47 -10.38 -5.04
CA GLY A 201 -12.30 -9.18 -5.87
C GLY A 201 -11.31 -8.19 -5.27
N PHE A 202 -11.44 -7.89 -3.98
CA PHE A 202 -10.50 -7.04 -3.23
C PHE A 202 -9.09 -7.60 -3.24
N PHE A 203 -8.92 -8.90 -2.96
CA PHE A 203 -7.61 -9.57 -3.02
C PHE A 203 -6.95 -9.34 -4.38
N ILE A 204 -7.70 -9.60 -5.46
CA ILE A 204 -7.20 -9.45 -6.82
C ILE A 204 -6.80 -8.00 -7.10
N LEU A 205 -7.69 -7.03 -6.85
CA LEU A 205 -7.41 -5.62 -7.13
C LEU A 205 -6.16 -5.13 -6.37
N ILE A 206 -6.01 -5.51 -5.10
CA ILE A 206 -4.80 -5.18 -4.32
C ILE A 206 -3.55 -5.87 -4.88
N THR A 207 -3.65 -7.15 -5.28
CA THR A 207 -2.54 -7.84 -5.95
C THR A 207 -2.18 -7.15 -7.26
N LEU A 208 -3.16 -6.63 -7.98
CA LEU A 208 -2.97 -5.90 -9.23
C LEU A 208 -2.46 -4.46 -9.04
N GLY A 209 -2.28 -4.01 -7.79
CA GLY A 209 -1.83 -2.65 -7.50
C GLY A 209 -2.94 -1.59 -7.62
N ILE A 210 -4.20 -2.00 -7.77
CA ILE A 210 -5.36 -1.10 -7.75
C ILE A 210 -5.81 -0.95 -6.30
N HIS A 211 -5.51 0.20 -5.69
CA HIS A 211 -5.61 0.35 -4.24
C HIS A 211 -6.07 1.74 -3.77
N THR A 212 -6.49 2.61 -4.69
CA THR A 212 -7.14 3.89 -4.39
C THR A 212 -8.63 3.72 -4.19
N LYS A 213 -9.21 4.59 -3.36
CA LYS A 213 -10.59 4.45 -2.87
C LYS A 213 -11.60 4.36 -4.02
N GLU A 214 -11.55 5.31 -4.96
CA GLU A 214 -12.50 5.39 -6.08
C GLU A 214 -12.38 4.16 -7.01
N PRO A 215 -11.22 3.87 -7.67
CA PRO A 215 -11.09 2.68 -8.50
C PRO A 215 -11.41 1.36 -7.80
N LEU A 216 -11.06 1.22 -6.52
CA LEU A 216 -11.31 -0.01 -5.77
C LEU A 216 -12.81 -0.23 -5.56
N VAL A 217 -13.56 0.82 -5.20
CA VAL A 217 -15.02 0.74 -4.99
C VAL A 217 -15.77 0.47 -6.31
N ASP A 218 -15.31 1.06 -7.41
CA ASP A 218 -15.95 0.92 -8.71
C ASP A 218 -15.68 -0.46 -9.33
N LEU A 219 -14.41 -0.87 -9.36
CA LEU A 219 -13.98 -2.09 -10.06
C LEU A 219 -14.28 -3.38 -9.30
N ILE A 220 -14.40 -3.35 -7.97
CA ILE A 220 -14.65 -4.58 -7.18
C ILE A 220 -15.97 -5.27 -7.55
N LYS A 221 -16.92 -4.52 -8.11
CA LYS A 221 -18.22 -5.04 -8.56
C LYS A 221 -18.19 -5.51 -10.02
N GLU A 222 -17.16 -5.17 -10.78
CA GLU A 222 -17.05 -5.55 -12.19
C GLU A 222 -16.54 -6.99 -12.32
N LYS A 223 -17.20 -7.81 -13.13
CA LYS A 223 -16.78 -9.20 -13.33
C LYS A 223 -15.66 -9.36 -14.38
N ASN A 224 -15.42 -8.34 -15.21
CA ASN A 224 -14.59 -8.44 -16.40
C ASN A 224 -13.23 -7.73 -16.32
N PHE A 225 -12.94 -6.99 -15.23
CA PHE A 225 -11.69 -6.21 -15.13
C PHE A 225 -10.42 -7.09 -15.19
N PHE A 226 -10.54 -8.39 -14.88
CA PHE A 226 -9.45 -9.36 -14.96
C PHE A 226 -8.70 -9.37 -16.30
N LYS A 227 -9.39 -9.15 -17.43
CA LYS A 227 -8.77 -9.29 -18.75
C LYS A 227 -7.71 -8.22 -19.02
N GLU A 228 -7.96 -6.99 -18.62
CA GLU A 228 -7.02 -5.89 -18.88
C GLU A 228 -5.75 -6.01 -18.02
N VAL A 229 -5.89 -6.56 -16.82
CA VAL A 229 -4.78 -6.64 -15.86
C VAL A 229 -4.01 -7.97 -15.93
N GLN A 230 -4.47 -8.93 -16.75
CA GLN A 230 -3.66 -10.08 -17.12
C GLN A 230 -2.36 -9.69 -17.83
N ASN A 231 -2.32 -8.50 -18.44
CA ASN A 231 -1.14 -8.00 -19.14
C ASN A 231 -0.26 -7.08 -18.27
N LEU A 232 -0.40 -7.15 -16.93
CA LEU A 232 0.44 -6.39 -15.99
C LEU A 232 1.66 -7.18 -15.53
N PHE A 233 2.84 -6.64 -15.83
CA PHE A 233 4.12 -7.19 -15.39
C PHE A 233 4.82 -6.25 -14.39
N ILE A 234 5.32 -6.82 -13.30
CA ILE A 234 6.08 -6.05 -12.31
C ILE A 234 7.57 -6.36 -12.46
N TYR A 235 8.38 -5.34 -12.67
CA TYR A 235 9.83 -5.45 -12.73
C TYR A 235 10.45 -4.94 -11.43
N TYR A 236 11.08 -5.84 -10.68
CA TYR A 236 11.84 -5.54 -9.48
C TYR A 236 13.32 -5.38 -9.83
N ALA A 237 13.84 -4.16 -9.76
CA ALA A 237 15.25 -3.85 -9.94
C ALA A 237 15.92 -3.61 -8.59
N ASN A 238 16.66 -4.60 -8.11
CA ASN A 238 17.28 -4.58 -6.78
C ASN A 238 18.80 -4.56 -6.88
N TYR A 239 19.46 -3.74 -6.06
CA TYR A 239 20.91 -3.72 -5.99
C TYR A 239 21.43 -4.84 -5.08
N HIS A 240 22.30 -5.70 -5.60
CA HIS A 240 22.93 -6.77 -4.83
C HIS A 240 24.39 -6.97 -5.26
N LYS A 241 25.31 -6.90 -4.30
CA LYS A 241 26.76 -7.17 -4.49
C LYS A 241 27.35 -6.43 -5.70
N GLY A 242 27.12 -5.12 -5.79
CA GLY A 242 27.70 -4.29 -6.85
C GLY A 242 26.92 -4.27 -8.17
N LYS A 243 25.82 -5.03 -8.29
CA LYS A 243 25.07 -5.17 -9.55
C LYS A 243 23.57 -4.96 -9.32
N VAL A 244 22.89 -4.44 -10.33
CA VAL A 244 21.42 -4.44 -10.36
C VAL A 244 20.95 -5.78 -10.90
N ILE A 245 20.08 -6.45 -10.13
CA ILE A 245 19.40 -7.68 -10.52
C ILE A 245 17.95 -7.31 -10.82
N VAL A 246 17.49 -7.65 -12.02
CA VAL A 246 16.10 -7.46 -12.43
C VAL A 246 15.36 -8.79 -12.33
N ARG A 247 14.20 -8.79 -11.69
CA ARG A 247 13.26 -9.91 -11.67
C ARG A 247 11.93 -9.44 -12.23
N ARG A 248 11.26 -10.30 -12.99
CA ARG A 248 9.92 -10.07 -13.52
C ARG A 248 8.92 -10.92 -12.77
N GLU A 249 7.76 -10.35 -12.50
CA GLU A 249 6.57 -11.04 -12.04
C GLU A 249 5.46 -10.82 -13.08
N ASP A 250 4.82 -11.91 -13.53
CA ASP A 250 3.59 -11.85 -14.30
C ASP A 250 2.41 -11.85 -13.31
N THR A 251 1.75 -10.71 -13.19
CA THR A 251 0.68 -10.54 -12.19
C THR A 251 -0.56 -11.32 -12.57
N GLY A 252 -0.87 -11.39 -13.87
CA GLY A 252 -2.00 -12.14 -14.40
C GLY A 252 -1.87 -13.64 -14.15
N GLU A 253 -0.74 -14.22 -14.54
CA GLU A 253 -0.43 -15.63 -14.30
C GLU A 253 -0.47 -15.96 -12.80
N ARG A 254 0.13 -15.10 -11.96
CA ARG A 254 0.15 -15.27 -10.51
C ARG A 254 -1.26 -15.27 -9.91
N VAL A 255 -2.08 -14.29 -10.28
CA VAL A 255 -3.48 -14.22 -9.83
C VAL A 255 -4.25 -15.44 -10.30
N ASN A 256 -4.13 -15.83 -11.57
CA ASN A 256 -4.81 -16.99 -12.14
C ASN A 256 -4.45 -18.30 -11.40
N LYS A 257 -3.17 -18.49 -11.07
CA LYS A 257 -2.71 -19.63 -10.24
C LYS A 257 -3.34 -19.64 -8.85
N ILE A 258 -3.50 -18.48 -8.22
CA ILE A 258 -4.09 -18.36 -6.89
C ILE A 258 -5.60 -18.64 -6.94
N ILE A 259 -6.33 -17.97 -7.82
CA ILE A 259 -7.80 -18.13 -7.92
C ILE A 259 -8.23 -19.53 -8.36
N SER A 260 -7.40 -20.24 -9.14
CA SER A 260 -7.66 -21.64 -9.52
C SER A 260 -7.32 -22.63 -8.41
N LYS A 261 -6.40 -22.27 -7.50
CA LYS A 261 -6.01 -23.11 -6.36
C LYS A 261 -7.05 -23.12 -5.24
N TYR A 262 -7.76 -22.02 -5.01
CA TYR A 262 -8.67 -21.86 -3.87
C TYR A 262 -10.12 -21.77 -4.31
N SER A 263 -11.00 -22.50 -3.63
CA SER A 263 -12.43 -22.51 -3.92
C SER A 263 -13.19 -21.35 -3.28
N ASP A 264 -12.60 -20.70 -2.27
CA ASP A 264 -13.26 -19.66 -1.47
C ASP A 264 -12.20 -18.71 -0.86
N PHE A 265 -12.60 -17.50 -0.47
CA PHE A 265 -11.76 -16.45 0.11
C PHE A 265 -12.40 -15.85 1.36
N LYS A 266 -11.62 -15.71 2.44
CA LYS A 266 -12.12 -15.18 3.72
C LYS A 266 -11.13 -14.24 4.38
N ILE A 267 -11.65 -13.33 5.19
CA ILE A 267 -10.88 -12.54 6.15
C ILE A 267 -10.80 -13.33 7.46
N VAL A 268 -9.58 -13.63 7.86
CA VAL A 268 -9.24 -14.28 9.13
C VAL A 268 -8.78 -13.21 10.12
N PHE A 269 -9.31 -13.28 11.34
CA PHE A 269 -9.00 -12.36 12.44
C PHE A 269 -8.27 -13.11 13.57
N PRO A 270 -6.93 -13.10 13.59
CA PRO A 270 -6.17 -13.74 14.66
C PRO A 270 -6.46 -13.10 16.02
N LYS A 271 -6.69 -13.93 17.03
CA LYS A 271 -6.98 -13.46 18.40
C LYS A 271 -5.82 -12.65 18.97
N GLY A 272 -6.11 -11.46 19.49
CA GLY A 272 -5.13 -10.61 20.19
C GLY A 272 -4.14 -9.86 19.29
N LEU A 273 -4.33 -9.90 17.96
CA LEU A 273 -3.48 -9.18 17.00
C LEU A 273 -4.22 -8.00 16.37
N THR A 274 -3.50 -6.91 16.10
CA THR A 274 -4.04 -5.69 15.46
C THR A 274 -3.96 -5.75 13.93
N HIS A 275 -4.10 -6.94 13.37
CA HIS A 275 -4.12 -7.19 11.94
C HIS A 275 -5.12 -8.30 11.62
N CYS A 276 -5.62 -8.30 10.39
CA CYS A 276 -6.36 -9.42 9.82
C CYS A 276 -5.62 -9.94 8.58
N LYS A 277 -6.07 -11.07 8.05
CA LYS A 277 -5.49 -11.69 6.86
C LYS A 277 -6.58 -12.03 5.86
N ILE A 278 -6.36 -11.76 4.58
CA ILE A 278 -7.15 -12.42 3.53
C ILE A 278 -6.50 -13.77 3.27
N ALA A 279 -7.29 -14.83 3.33
CA ALA A 279 -6.86 -16.20 3.15
C ALA A 279 -7.65 -16.89 2.05
N GLY A 280 -6.96 -17.70 1.25
CA GLY A 280 -7.56 -18.63 0.32
C GLY A 280 -7.92 -19.93 1.04
N ILE A 281 -9.08 -20.49 0.73
CA ILE A 281 -9.61 -21.72 1.33
C ILE A 281 -9.61 -22.83 0.28
N ARG A 282 -9.08 -23.99 0.64
CA ARG A 282 -9.11 -25.21 -0.17
C ARG A 282 -9.47 -26.40 0.71
N GLY A 283 -10.71 -26.88 0.60
CA GLY A 283 -11.25 -27.86 1.53
C GLY A 283 -11.20 -27.33 2.97
N SER A 284 -10.55 -28.04 3.87
CA SER A 284 -10.33 -27.61 5.27
C SER A 284 -9.09 -26.74 5.49
N LYS A 285 -8.25 -26.54 4.47
CA LYS A 285 -7.01 -25.76 4.59
C LYS A 285 -7.26 -24.28 4.31
N SER A 286 -6.72 -23.42 5.18
CA SER A 286 -6.70 -21.97 5.02
C SER A 286 -5.25 -21.50 4.88
N GLU A 287 -4.93 -20.83 3.78
CA GLU A 287 -3.59 -20.29 3.51
C GLU A 287 -3.65 -18.76 3.43
N PRO A 288 -2.86 -18.03 4.23
CA PRO A 288 -2.86 -16.57 4.20
C PRO A 288 -2.23 -16.03 2.92
N LEU A 289 -2.89 -15.08 2.28
CA LEU A 289 -2.47 -14.48 1.01
C LEU A 289 -2.05 -13.02 1.19
N LEU A 290 -2.80 -12.25 1.98
CA LEU A 290 -2.47 -10.87 2.33
C LEU A 290 -2.59 -10.68 3.84
N GLN A 291 -1.74 -9.83 4.42
CA GLN A 291 -1.89 -9.33 5.78
C GLN A 291 -2.23 -7.85 5.76
N ILE A 292 -3.28 -7.47 6.48
CA ILE A 292 -3.80 -6.10 6.53
C ILE A 292 -3.65 -5.59 7.96
N VAL A 293 -2.83 -4.55 8.13
CA VAL A 293 -2.48 -3.99 9.44
C VAL A 293 -3.09 -2.60 9.60
N LEU A 294 -3.86 -2.40 10.68
CA LEU A 294 -4.32 -1.07 11.10
C LEU A 294 -3.13 -0.25 11.60
N HIS A 295 -2.73 0.76 10.84
CA HIS A 295 -1.51 1.53 11.05
C HIS A 295 -1.77 3.03 11.14
N TRP A 296 -0.80 3.79 11.65
CA TRP A 296 -0.81 5.26 11.70
C TRP A 296 0.46 5.84 11.08
N LYS A 297 0.32 6.80 10.17
CA LYS A 297 1.46 7.39 9.47
C LYS A 297 2.34 8.28 10.40
N ASN A 298 3.64 7.98 10.48
CA ASN A 298 4.82 8.85 10.76
C ASN A 298 4.89 9.89 11.90
N ILE A 299 3.95 10.01 12.83
CA ILE A 299 4.09 10.94 13.99
C ILE A 299 4.17 10.16 15.31
N ALA A 300 3.08 9.51 15.68
CA ALA A 300 2.95 8.59 16.82
C ALA A 300 1.70 7.74 16.56
N GLN A 301 1.68 6.49 17.03
CA GLN A 301 0.49 5.63 16.92
C GLN A 301 -0.67 6.27 17.70
N GLY A 302 -1.87 6.28 17.12
CA GLY A 302 -3.06 6.86 17.76
C GLY A 302 -3.29 8.36 17.50
N ILE A 303 -2.50 9.03 16.65
CA ILE A 303 -2.55 10.52 16.55
C ILE A 303 -2.79 11.05 15.13
N LYS A 304 -2.28 10.39 14.06
CA LYS A 304 -2.34 10.89 12.68
C LYS A 304 -3.51 10.35 11.82
N THR A 305 -3.41 10.39 10.50
CA THR A 305 -4.28 9.67 9.58
C THR A 305 -4.00 8.17 9.71
N PRO A 306 -4.95 7.37 10.22
CA PRO A 306 -4.80 5.93 10.14
C PRO A 306 -4.88 5.48 8.68
N CYS A 307 -4.31 4.32 8.42
CA CYS A 307 -4.34 3.65 7.13
C CYS A 307 -4.29 2.15 7.33
N LEU A 308 -4.57 1.41 6.27
CA LEU A 308 -4.32 -0.02 6.22
C LEU A 308 -3.04 -0.26 5.43
N ASN A 309 -2.05 -0.87 6.08
CA ASN A 309 -0.85 -1.35 5.40
C ASN A 309 -1.08 -2.80 4.99
N ILE A 310 -0.96 -3.08 3.70
CA ILE A 310 -1.12 -4.42 3.16
C ILE A 310 0.24 -5.01 2.84
N PHE A 311 0.46 -6.24 3.29
CA PHE A 311 1.63 -7.04 3.02
C PHE A 311 1.24 -8.28 2.24
N ASP A 312 2.08 -8.60 1.26
CA ASP A 312 1.93 -9.77 0.42
C ASP A 312 2.51 -10.99 1.15
N LEU A 313 1.69 -12.02 1.36
CA LEU A 313 2.08 -13.26 2.03
C LEU A 313 2.06 -14.46 1.10
N THR A 314 1.72 -14.29 -0.19
CA THR A 314 1.62 -15.45 -1.06
C THR A 314 3.01 -16.06 -1.26
N PRO A 315 3.14 -17.40 -1.26
CA PRO A 315 4.42 -18.06 -1.49
C PRO A 315 5.02 -17.64 -2.84
N ASN A 316 6.31 -17.29 -2.85
CA ASN A 316 7.07 -17.22 -4.09
C ASN A 316 7.34 -18.67 -4.51
N ASN A 317 6.56 -19.20 -5.45
CA ASN A 317 6.85 -20.48 -6.07
C ASN A 317 8.01 -20.34 -7.07
#